data_AF-A0A495ZM10-F1
#
_entry.id   AF-A0A495ZM10-F1
#
_cell.length_a   1.000
_cell.length_b   1.000
_cell.length_c   1.000
_cell.angle_alpha   90.00
_cell.angle_beta   90.00
_cell.angle_gamma   90.00
#
_symmetry.space_group_name_H-M   'P 1'
#
loop_
_entity.id
_entity.type
_entity.pdbx_description
1 polymer ?
#
loop_
_entity_poly.entity_id
_entity_poly.type
_entity_poly.pdbx_seq_one_letter_code
_entity_poly.pdbx_strand_id
1 'polypeptide(L)'
;MKIWCSCLLILSLMVLSGCVSMSGYREASLRHQAYTSGQRHATAAEWRALISEFQDVIDADTQGPLADDAQYAIASSWMWSIKTGDTEAPQQAIEAFQKLVRSYPHSRYVPRAHYGLGRCYAYIGDDYQAITQYQIVESRYAGSEVSDRAQLELARVYVRQGYLTRAETLYANLIESSADRTIVVAATQELRPLQTQPFKIQRKPRVSTPEREVHAQTQSKPQPERAAPIPETKKPLVPEALTREFGLTAKTIVIDPGHGGKDPGALGRGALKEKYIVLSISEKLREVLTRKGYTVLMTRDTNRYIPLKERTAFATQHKADLFLSIHANGSENSKAEGIETYYLSVTNTDKAAEDIAARENADSGYSIQELETLLKGIIQESKSEDSKRLARHIQQALVQATGAVDRGVKHARFVVLIGTNVPAILIETGFVSNPAEGRKLTTSAYQHKIATAIAQGIETFLGKTEETPFVKSANPKLAATSAEENR
;
A
#
# COMPACT_ATOMS: atom_id res chain seq x y z
N MET A 1 -33.44 -38.86 44.22
CA MET A 1 -33.31 -39.85 43.12
C MET A 1 -33.61 -39.29 41.73
N LYS A 2 -34.66 -38.48 41.50
CA LYS A 2 -34.98 -37.97 40.15
C LYS A 2 -33.95 -37.00 39.53
N ILE A 3 -33.27 -36.18 40.34
CA ILE A 3 -32.25 -35.23 39.86
C ILE A 3 -30.93 -35.94 39.46
N TRP A 4 -30.63 -37.08 40.07
CA TRP A 4 -29.42 -37.85 39.76
C TRP A 4 -29.54 -38.67 38.47
N CYS A 5 -30.74 -39.17 38.13
CA CYS A 5 -30.97 -39.81 36.83
C CYS A 5 -30.82 -38.85 35.64
N SER A 6 -31.20 -37.57 35.80
CA SER A 6 -31.07 -36.57 34.74
C SER A 6 -29.61 -36.20 34.44
N CYS A 7 -28.76 -36.08 35.47
CA CYS A 7 -27.32 -35.84 35.27
C CYS A 7 -26.60 -37.04 34.63
N LEU A 8 -26.95 -38.27 34.99
CA LEU A 8 -26.39 -39.49 34.38
C LEU A 8 -26.81 -39.67 32.92
N LEU A 9 -28.04 -39.31 32.56
CA LEU A 9 -28.49 -39.35 31.16
C LEU A 9 -27.75 -38.34 30.28
N ILE A 10 -27.58 -37.10 30.77
CA ILE A 10 -26.87 -36.03 30.08
C ILE A 10 -25.38 -36.38 29.92
N LEU A 11 -24.74 -36.94 30.95
CA LEU A 11 -23.36 -37.43 30.85
C LEU A 11 -23.25 -38.57 29.84
N SER A 12 -24.19 -39.52 29.81
CA SER A 12 -24.14 -40.65 28.86
C SER A 12 -24.37 -40.21 27.40
N LEU A 13 -25.25 -39.23 27.17
CA LEU A 13 -25.52 -38.66 25.85
C LEU A 13 -24.30 -37.88 25.33
N MET A 14 -23.61 -37.11 26.18
CA MET A 14 -22.37 -36.43 25.81
C MET A 14 -21.23 -37.40 25.49
N VAL A 15 -21.13 -38.52 26.24
CA VAL A 15 -20.12 -39.57 25.97
C VAL A 15 -20.42 -40.33 24.68
N LEU A 16 -21.69 -40.62 24.38
CA LEU A 16 -22.11 -41.28 23.13
C LEU A 16 -21.89 -40.38 21.91
N SER A 17 -22.28 -39.10 21.97
CA SER A 17 -22.02 -38.13 20.89
C SER A 17 -20.53 -37.90 20.64
N GLY A 18 -19.71 -37.84 21.70
CA GLY A 18 -18.24 -37.72 21.57
C GLY A 18 -17.58 -38.98 20.98
N CYS A 19 -18.13 -40.18 21.23
CA CYS A 19 -17.58 -41.42 20.68
C CYS A 19 -17.86 -41.57 19.17
N VAL A 20 -19.03 -41.12 18.72
CA VAL A 20 -19.44 -41.16 17.31
C VAL A 20 -18.68 -40.12 16.47
N SER A 21 -18.46 -38.91 17.00
CA SER A 21 -17.69 -37.87 16.31
C SER A 21 -16.21 -38.27 16.11
N MET A 22 -15.61 -38.92 17.11
CA MET A 22 -14.25 -39.47 17.03
C MET A 22 -14.11 -40.59 15.97
N SER A 23 -15.09 -41.50 15.87
CA SER A 23 -15.06 -42.54 14.84
C SER A 23 -15.23 -41.98 13.42
N GLY A 24 -16.17 -41.05 13.24
CA GLY A 24 -16.40 -40.39 11.95
C GLY A 24 -15.19 -39.59 11.48
N TYR A 25 -14.59 -38.81 12.38
CA TYR A 25 -13.36 -38.07 12.09
C TYR A 25 -12.21 -38.99 11.65
N ARG A 26 -12.04 -40.14 12.31
CA ARG A 26 -10.94 -41.08 12.01
C ARG A 26 -11.06 -41.66 10.60
N GLU A 27 -12.27 -42.06 10.19
CA GLU A 27 -12.50 -42.59 8.84
C GLU A 27 -12.30 -41.51 7.77
N ALA A 28 -12.85 -40.31 7.98
CA ALA A 28 -12.65 -39.17 7.10
C ALA A 28 -11.15 -38.83 6.96
N SER A 29 -10.41 -38.82 8.07
CA SER A 29 -8.97 -38.53 8.08
C SER A 29 -8.14 -39.55 7.29
N LEU A 30 -8.49 -40.83 7.34
CA LEU A 30 -7.82 -41.87 6.54
C LEU A 30 -8.08 -41.68 5.03
N ARG A 31 -9.32 -41.34 4.65
CA ARG A 31 -9.64 -40.99 3.25
C ARG A 31 -8.87 -39.76 2.80
N HIS A 32 -8.85 -38.70 3.60
CA HIS A 32 -8.07 -37.49 3.34
C HIS A 32 -6.58 -37.81 3.11
N GLN A 33 -5.98 -38.65 3.95
CA GLN A 33 -4.60 -39.08 3.78
C GLN A 33 -4.38 -39.84 2.48
N ALA A 34 -5.24 -40.82 2.17
CA ALA A 34 -5.14 -41.60 0.94
C ALA A 34 -5.23 -40.73 -0.32
N TYR A 35 -6.08 -39.69 -0.29
CA TYR A 35 -6.22 -38.75 -1.40
C TYR A 35 -5.01 -37.83 -1.55
N THR A 36 -4.56 -37.24 -0.45
CA THR A 36 -3.43 -36.27 -0.47
C THR A 36 -2.08 -36.91 -0.72
N SER A 37 -1.90 -38.20 -0.39
CA SER A 37 -0.68 -38.96 -0.70
C SER A 37 -0.67 -39.56 -2.11
N GLY A 38 -1.77 -39.46 -2.86
CA GLY A 38 -1.92 -40.08 -4.17
C GLY A 38 -2.11 -41.61 -4.14
N GLN A 39 -2.37 -42.21 -2.96
CA GLN A 39 -2.71 -43.63 -2.88
C GLN A 39 -4.06 -43.93 -3.56
N ARG A 40 -4.96 -42.94 -3.58
CA ARG A 40 -6.22 -42.96 -4.32
C ARG A 40 -6.48 -41.60 -4.95
N HIS A 41 -6.89 -41.58 -6.21
CA HIS A 41 -7.37 -40.36 -6.85
C HIS A 41 -8.83 -40.11 -6.46
N ALA A 42 -9.15 -38.88 -6.07
CA ALA A 42 -10.50 -38.44 -5.72
C ALA A 42 -11.02 -37.41 -6.73
N THR A 43 -12.30 -37.51 -7.05
CA THR A 43 -13.06 -36.54 -7.84
C THR A 43 -13.46 -35.33 -7.00
N ALA A 44 -13.86 -34.23 -7.66
CA ALA A 44 -14.39 -33.05 -6.98
C ALA A 44 -15.61 -33.36 -6.08
N ALA A 45 -16.43 -34.34 -6.47
CA ALA A 45 -17.57 -34.79 -5.69
C ALA A 45 -17.15 -35.56 -4.43
N GLU A 46 -16.14 -36.44 -4.53
CA GLU A 46 -15.59 -37.16 -3.38
C GLU A 46 -14.89 -36.22 -2.39
N TRP A 47 -14.24 -35.15 -2.87
CA TRP A 47 -13.72 -34.10 -2.00
C TRP A 47 -14.82 -33.35 -1.26
N ARG A 48 -15.90 -32.95 -1.96
CA ARG A 48 -17.05 -32.27 -1.32
C ARG A 48 -17.74 -33.16 -0.27
N ALA A 49 -17.90 -34.45 -0.54
CA ALA A 49 -18.46 -35.40 0.43
C ALA A 49 -17.56 -35.48 1.67
N LEU A 50 -16.25 -35.60 1.48
CA LEU A 50 -15.28 -35.64 2.58
C LEU A 50 -15.27 -34.33 3.40
N ILE A 51 -15.41 -33.17 2.75
CA ILE A 51 -15.54 -31.88 3.42
C ILE A 51 -16.79 -31.83 4.31
N SER A 52 -17.92 -32.37 3.83
CA SER A 52 -19.16 -32.46 4.62
C SER A 52 -18.96 -33.29 5.89
N GLU A 53 -18.27 -34.43 5.80
CA GLU A 53 -18.00 -35.27 6.96
C GLU A 53 -17.14 -34.54 8.02
N PHE A 54 -16.16 -33.74 7.61
CA PHE A 54 -15.42 -32.90 8.55
C PHE A 54 -16.24 -31.75 9.11
N GLN A 55 -17.19 -31.20 8.34
CA GLN A 55 -18.10 -30.18 8.83
C GLN A 55 -19.02 -30.73 9.92
N ASP A 56 -19.51 -31.98 9.77
CA ASP A 56 -20.31 -32.65 10.80
C ASP A 56 -19.54 -32.79 12.14
N VAL A 57 -18.21 -32.98 12.08
CA VAL A 57 -17.35 -33.02 13.29
C VAL A 57 -17.34 -31.65 13.99
N ILE A 58 -17.25 -30.56 13.23
CA ILE A 58 -17.27 -29.19 13.78
C ILE A 58 -18.66 -28.84 14.31
N ASP A 59 -19.72 -29.24 13.61
CA ASP A 59 -21.10 -28.93 14.00
C ASP A 59 -21.51 -29.70 15.27
N ALA A 60 -20.95 -30.89 15.49
CA ALA A 60 -21.15 -31.67 16.72
C ALA A 60 -20.50 -31.01 17.94
N ASP A 61 -19.31 -30.42 17.79
CA ASP A 61 -18.63 -29.67 18.85
C ASP A 61 -17.68 -28.61 18.28
N THR A 62 -18.18 -27.39 18.15
CA THR A 62 -17.46 -26.26 17.52
C THR A 62 -16.20 -25.81 18.25
N GLN A 63 -16.01 -26.23 19.51
CA GLN A 63 -14.79 -25.97 20.31
C GLN A 63 -14.16 -27.27 20.81
N GLY A 64 -14.56 -28.40 20.22
CA GLY A 64 -14.10 -29.72 20.60
C GLY A 64 -12.64 -29.95 20.25
N PRO A 65 -12.01 -30.99 20.83
CA PRO A 65 -10.59 -31.28 20.66
C PRO A 65 -10.19 -31.63 19.22
N LEU A 66 -11.16 -31.87 18.33
CA LEU A 66 -10.95 -32.15 16.90
C LEU A 66 -11.36 -30.99 15.98
N ALA A 67 -11.89 -29.89 16.52
CA ALA A 67 -12.51 -28.85 15.71
C ALA A 67 -11.50 -28.13 14.81
N ASP A 68 -10.28 -27.89 15.30
CA ASP A 68 -9.20 -27.27 14.52
C ASP A 68 -8.56 -28.25 13.53
N ASP A 69 -8.37 -29.51 13.93
CA ASP A 69 -7.97 -30.64 13.09
C ASP A 69 -8.93 -30.80 11.88
N ALA A 70 -10.25 -30.82 12.15
CA ALA A 70 -11.29 -30.93 11.12
C ALA A 70 -11.34 -29.68 10.23
N GLN A 71 -11.24 -28.47 10.81
CA GLN A 71 -11.22 -27.23 10.03
C GLN A 71 -10.01 -27.15 9.10
N TYR A 72 -8.85 -27.65 9.54
CA TYR A 72 -7.68 -27.77 8.67
C TYR A 72 -7.93 -28.77 7.54
N ALA A 73 -8.51 -29.94 7.85
CA ALA A 73 -8.83 -30.96 6.86
C ALA A 73 -9.82 -30.48 5.80
N ILE A 74 -10.81 -29.65 6.17
CA ILE A 74 -11.71 -28.97 5.23
C ILE A 74 -10.90 -28.07 4.29
N ALA A 75 -10.05 -27.20 4.85
CA ALA A 75 -9.30 -26.24 4.06
C ALA A 75 -8.30 -26.93 3.11
N SER A 76 -7.60 -27.97 3.59
CA SER A 76 -6.71 -28.76 2.75
C SER A 76 -7.46 -29.55 1.68
N SER A 77 -8.64 -30.09 1.99
CA SER A 77 -9.48 -30.80 1.01
C SER A 77 -9.89 -29.89 -0.14
N TRP A 78 -10.34 -28.66 0.17
CA TRP A 78 -10.63 -27.67 -0.87
C TRP A 78 -9.38 -27.34 -1.70
N MET A 79 -8.24 -27.10 -1.06
CA MET A 79 -6.99 -26.81 -1.77
C MET A 79 -6.57 -27.96 -2.70
N TRP A 80 -6.78 -29.22 -2.30
CA TRP A 80 -6.48 -30.38 -3.16
C TRP A 80 -7.50 -30.57 -4.28
N SER A 81 -8.78 -30.25 -4.06
CA SER A 81 -9.83 -30.27 -5.09
C SER A 81 -9.52 -29.34 -6.27
N ILE A 82 -8.70 -28.29 -6.08
CA ILE A 82 -8.20 -27.44 -7.18
C ILE A 82 -7.60 -28.28 -8.31
N LYS A 83 -6.89 -29.37 -7.99
CA LYS A 83 -6.24 -30.24 -8.99
C LYS A 83 -7.22 -31.05 -9.83
N THR A 84 -8.48 -31.16 -9.43
CA THR A 84 -9.52 -31.87 -10.19
C THR A 84 -10.25 -30.96 -11.18
N GLY A 85 -9.85 -29.69 -11.30
CA GLY A 85 -10.53 -28.70 -12.15
C GLY A 85 -11.77 -28.08 -11.52
N ASP A 86 -11.94 -28.22 -10.20
CA ASP A 86 -13.04 -27.62 -9.47
C ASP A 86 -12.89 -26.09 -9.38
N THR A 87 -13.77 -25.35 -10.04
CA THR A 87 -13.67 -23.89 -10.18
C THR A 87 -13.99 -23.13 -8.89
N GLU A 88 -14.73 -23.74 -7.97
CA GLU A 88 -15.09 -23.12 -6.67
C GLU A 88 -14.01 -23.34 -5.61
N ALA A 89 -13.24 -24.42 -5.76
CA ALA A 89 -12.27 -24.89 -4.79
C ALA A 89 -11.22 -23.85 -4.36
N PRO A 90 -10.66 -22.98 -5.23
CA PRO A 90 -9.68 -21.99 -4.80
C PRO A 90 -10.23 -20.99 -3.78
N GLN A 91 -11.43 -20.46 -4.04
CA GLN A 91 -12.06 -19.47 -3.16
C GLN A 91 -12.51 -20.11 -1.85
N GLN A 92 -13.08 -21.32 -1.91
CA GLN A 92 -13.48 -22.08 -0.72
C GLN A 92 -12.29 -22.47 0.16
N ALA A 93 -11.14 -22.82 -0.44
CA ALA A 93 -9.92 -23.09 0.31
C ALA A 93 -9.43 -21.84 1.08
N ILE A 94 -9.45 -20.67 0.44
CA ILE A 94 -9.08 -19.40 1.07
C ILE A 94 -9.99 -19.11 2.27
N GLU A 95 -11.30 -19.20 2.10
CA GLU A 95 -12.28 -18.96 3.16
C GLU A 95 -12.09 -19.92 4.33
N ALA A 96 -11.87 -21.21 4.05
CA ALA A 96 -11.65 -22.23 5.06
C ALA A 96 -10.34 -22.05 5.83
N PHE A 97 -9.23 -21.68 5.17
CA PHE A 97 -7.98 -21.38 5.87
C PHE A 97 -8.08 -20.08 6.68
N GLN A 98 -8.74 -19.03 6.16
CA GLN A 98 -8.98 -17.81 6.93
C GLN A 98 -9.84 -18.08 8.17
N LYS A 99 -10.87 -18.93 8.05
CA LYS A 99 -11.69 -19.37 9.17
C LYS A 99 -10.83 -20.09 10.21
N LEU A 100 -9.92 -20.98 9.80
CA LEU A 100 -8.98 -21.63 10.72
C LEU A 100 -8.17 -20.61 11.51
N VAL A 101 -7.53 -19.65 10.84
CA VAL A 101 -6.67 -18.65 11.50
C VAL A 101 -7.48 -17.76 12.45
N ARG A 102 -8.72 -17.40 12.10
CA ARG A 102 -9.59 -16.55 12.94
C ARG A 102 -10.18 -17.30 14.14
N SER A 103 -10.67 -18.51 13.92
CA SER A 103 -11.41 -19.28 14.94
C SER A 103 -10.51 -20.13 15.84
N TYR A 104 -9.34 -20.54 15.34
CA TYR A 104 -8.39 -21.38 16.07
C TYR A 104 -6.96 -20.80 16.01
N PRO A 105 -6.72 -19.57 16.52
CA PRO A 105 -5.44 -18.87 16.40
C PRO A 105 -4.26 -19.54 17.14
N HIS A 106 -4.56 -20.47 18.05
CA HIS A 106 -3.55 -21.26 18.79
C HIS A 106 -3.37 -22.67 18.22
N SER A 107 -4.04 -23.00 17.12
CA SER A 107 -3.92 -24.32 16.50
C SER A 107 -2.51 -24.56 15.97
N ARG A 108 -2.03 -25.81 16.09
CA ARG A 108 -0.78 -26.26 15.45
C ARG A 108 -0.78 -26.11 13.92
N TYR A 109 -1.95 -25.94 13.31
CA TYR A 109 -2.10 -25.79 11.86
C TYR A 109 -1.97 -24.36 11.37
N VAL A 110 -1.91 -23.34 12.24
CA VAL A 110 -1.82 -21.94 11.80
C VAL A 110 -0.66 -21.68 10.82
N PRO A 111 0.58 -22.21 11.03
CA PRO A 111 1.64 -22.08 10.04
C PRO A 111 1.28 -22.72 8.68
N ARG A 112 0.70 -23.93 8.71
CA ARG A 112 0.24 -24.63 7.49
C ARG A 112 -0.91 -23.90 6.80
N ALA A 113 -1.78 -23.24 7.56
CA ALA A 113 -2.89 -22.46 7.03
C ALA A 113 -2.40 -21.20 6.31
N HIS A 114 -1.44 -20.47 6.87
CA HIS A 114 -0.79 -19.36 6.17
C HIS A 114 -0.05 -19.84 4.91
N TYR A 115 0.69 -20.95 4.99
CA TYR A 115 1.30 -21.55 3.79
C TYR A 115 0.25 -21.94 2.74
N GLY A 116 -0.85 -22.56 3.15
CA GLY A 116 -1.97 -22.93 2.28
C GLY A 116 -2.63 -21.72 1.62
N LEU A 117 -2.92 -20.66 2.39
CA LEU A 117 -3.40 -19.37 1.87
C LEU A 117 -2.45 -18.81 0.83
N GLY A 118 -1.14 -18.82 1.10
CA GLY A 118 -0.13 -18.36 0.17
C GLY A 118 -0.20 -19.09 -1.17
N ARG A 119 -0.39 -20.41 -1.14
CA ARG A 119 -0.55 -21.24 -2.34
C ARG A 119 -1.84 -20.96 -3.09
N CYS A 120 -2.96 -20.83 -2.37
CA CYS A 120 -4.25 -20.52 -2.98
C CYS A 120 -4.24 -19.14 -3.66
N TYR A 121 -3.68 -18.12 -2.99
CA TYR A 121 -3.53 -16.79 -3.56
C TYR A 121 -2.60 -16.77 -4.78
N ALA A 122 -1.46 -17.47 -4.71
CA ALA A 122 -0.57 -17.62 -5.86
C ALA A 122 -1.27 -18.32 -7.04
N TYR A 123 -2.11 -19.31 -6.77
CA TYR A 123 -2.86 -20.04 -7.80
C TYR A 123 -3.85 -19.15 -8.55
N ILE A 124 -4.57 -18.27 -7.84
CA ILE A 124 -5.52 -17.34 -8.47
C ILE A 124 -4.84 -16.07 -9.03
N GLY A 125 -3.51 -15.99 -8.98
CA GLY A 125 -2.73 -14.86 -9.48
C GLY A 125 -2.68 -13.65 -8.53
N ASP A 126 -3.12 -13.79 -7.28
CA ASP A 126 -2.94 -12.77 -6.24
C ASP A 126 -1.59 -12.94 -5.55
N ASP A 127 -0.52 -12.65 -6.30
CA ASP A 127 0.86 -12.76 -5.82
C ASP A 127 1.12 -11.88 -4.58
N TYR A 128 0.35 -10.81 -4.37
CA TYR A 128 0.49 -9.95 -3.20
C TYR A 128 0.06 -10.68 -1.92
N GLN A 129 -1.16 -11.22 -1.93
CA GLN A 129 -1.64 -12.00 -0.80
C GLN A 129 -0.77 -13.24 -0.64
N ALA A 130 -0.30 -13.85 -1.73
CA ALA A 130 0.65 -14.96 -1.65
C ALA A 130 1.93 -14.59 -0.88
N ILE A 131 2.59 -13.49 -1.26
CA ILE A 131 3.79 -12.97 -0.59
C ILE A 131 3.49 -12.71 0.88
N THR A 132 2.39 -12.02 1.19
CA THR A 132 2.00 -11.67 2.57
C THR A 132 1.91 -12.92 3.44
N GLN A 133 1.24 -13.96 2.94
CA GLN A 133 1.03 -15.19 3.70
C GLN A 133 2.35 -15.97 3.88
N TYR A 134 3.20 -16.05 2.86
CA TYR A 134 4.51 -16.70 3.00
C TYR A 134 5.46 -15.93 3.94
N GLN A 135 5.45 -14.59 3.91
CA GLN A 135 6.22 -13.76 4.84
C GLN A 135 5.72 -13.88 6.28
N ILE A 136 4.42 -14.12 6.51
CA ILE A 136 3.90 -14.44 7.85
C ILE A 136 4.52 -15.76 8.34
N VAL A 137 4.60 -16.78 7.48
CA VAL A 137 5.28 -18.05 7.83
C VAL A 137 6.75 -17.80 8.16
N GLU A 138 7.47 -17.07 7.31
CA GLU A 138 8.89 -16.76 7.50
C GLU A 138 9.17 -15.97 8.78
N SER A 139 8.36 -14.94 9.06
CA SER A 139 8.64 -13.99 10.16
C SER A 139 8.10 -14.44 11.52
N ARG A 140 6.95 -15.13 11.56
CA ARG A 140 6.28 -15.52 12.82
C ARG A 140 6.42 -17.00 13.15
N TYR A 141 6.63 -17.82 12.14
CA TYR A 141 6.66 -19.28 12.26
C TYR A 141 7.95 -19.85 11.66
N ALA A 142 9.05 -19.11 11.79
CA ALA A 142 10.39 -19.55 11.43
C ALA A 142 10.69 -20.90 12.11
N GLY A 143 11.21 -21.86 11.33
CA GLY A 143 11.50 -23.21 11.81
C GLY A 143 10.29 -24.15 11.89
N SER A 144 9.08 -23.70 11.56
CA SER A 144 7.96 -24.61 11.32
C SER A 144 8.25 -25.52 10.11
N GLU A 145 7.60 -26.68 10.04
CA GLU A 145 7.81 -27.67 8.97
C GLU A 145 7.45 -27.16 7.55
N VAL A 146 6.76 -26.03 7.46
CA VAL A 146 6.39 -25.37 6.20
C VAL A 146 7.24 -24.14 5.90
N SER A 147 8.16 -23.75 6.79
CA SER A 147 9.00 -22.56 6.65
C SER A 147 9.81 -22.58 5.35
N ASP A 148 10.58 -23.64 5.13
CA ASP A 148 11.44 -23.75 3.94
C ASP A 148 10.61 -23.83 2.65
N ARG A 149 9.44 -24.49 2.71
CA ARG A 149 8.50 -24.55 1.58
C ARG A 149 7.88 -23.19 1.29
N ALA A 150 7.53 -22.42 2.32
CA ALA A 150 7.00 -21.07 2.17
C ALA A 150 8.05 -20.13 1.58
N GLN A 151 9.31 -20.21 2.02
CA GLN A 151 10.42 -19.45 1.44
C GLN A 151 10.66 -19.82 -0.03
N LEU A 152 10.60 -21.11 -0.37
CA LEU A 152 10.76 -21.55 -1.75
C LEU A 152 9.65 -21.00 -2.66
N GLU A 153 8.39 -21.10 -2.22
CA GLU A 153 7.26 -20.53 -2.96
C GLU A 153 7.30 -19.00 -3.01
N LEU A 154 7.76 -18.34 -1.94
CA LEU A 154 7.97 -16.90 -1.91
C LEU A 154 9.03 -16.48 -2.93
N ALA A 155 10.15 -17.20 -3.03
CA ALA A 155 11.18 -16.97 -4.04
C ALA A 155 10.61 -17.11 -5.46
N ARG A 156 9.78 -18.13 -5.72
CA ARG A 156 9.09 -18.32 -7.00
C ARG A 156 8.15 -17.16 -7.33
N VAL A 157 7.37 -16.70 -6.35
CA VAL A 157 6.50 -15.53 -6.52
C VAL A 157 7.34 -14.27 -6.80
N TYR A 158 8.48 -14.11 -6.12
CA TYR A 158 9.43 -13.03 -6.38
C TYR A 158 10.01 -13.08 -7.79
N VAL A 159 10.36 -14.26 -8.32
CA VAL A 159 10.77 -14.40 -9.73
C VAL A 159 9.66 -13.95 -10.67
N ARG A 160 8.42 -14.42 -10.47
CA ARG A 160 7.27 -14.03 -11.33
C ARG A 160 7.03 -12.52 -11.32
N GLN A 161 7.23 -11.87 -10.19
CA GLN A 161 7.05 -10.43 -10.01
C GLN A 161 8.29 -9.59 -10.38
N GLY A 162 9.40 -10.22 -10.77
CA GLY A 162 10.64 -9.54 -11.14
C GLY A 162 11.50 -9.06 -9.96
N TYR A 163 11.22 -9.49 -8.73
CA TYR A 163 12.04 -9.24 -7.54
C TYR A 163 13.27 -10.16 -7.49
N LEU A 164 14.10 -10.14 -8.55
CA LEU A 164 15.15 -11.14 -8.78
C LEU A 164 16.15 -11.22 -7.63
N THR A 165 16.64 -10.09 -7.11
CA THR A 165 17.59 -10.08 -5.98
C THR A 165 16.99 -10.69 -4.70
N ARG A 166 15.69 -10.51 -4.45
CA ARG A 166 15.03 -11.12 -3.28
C ARG A 166 14.86 -12.62 -3.49
N ALA A 167 14.49 -13.04 -4.70
CA ALA A 167 14.42 -14.46 -5.07
C ALA A 167 15.79 -15.13 -4.94
N GLU A 168 16.85 -14.52 -5.47
CA GLU A 168 18.23 -15.00 -5.36
C GLU A 168 18.66 -15.17 -3.90
N THR A 169 18.36 -14.19 -3.05
CA THR A 169 18.66 -14.25 -1.61
C THR A 169 17.94 -15.43 -0.95
N LEU A 170 16.64 -15.60 -1.21
CA LEU A 170 15.88 -16.72 -0.64
C LEU A 170 16.37 -18.08 -1.15
N TYR A 171 16.64 -18.22 -2.44
CA TYR A 171 17.20 -19.48 -2.97
C TYR A 171 18.57 -19.77 -2.37
N ALA A 172 19.46 -18.78 -2.25
CA ALA A 172 20.78 -18.96 -1.64
C ALA A 172 20.67 -19.41 -0.17
N ASN A 173 19.80 -18.75 0.61
CA ASN A 173 19.55 -19.14 2.00
C ASN A 173 19.04 -20.58 2.09
N LEU A 174 18.07 -20.96 1.25
CA LEU A 174 17.53 -22.32 1.23
C LEU A 174 18.59 -23.37 0.86
N ILE A 175 19.50 -23.07 -0.07
CA ILE A 175 20.60 -23.98 -0.43
C ILE A 175 21.55 -24.20 0.75
N GLU A 176 21.80 -23.15 1.53
CA GLU A 176 22.72 -23.20 2.67
C GLU A 176 22.10 -23.84 3.92
N SER A 177 20.83 -23.54 4.22
CA SER A 177 20.22 -23.84 5.52
C SER A 177 19.12 -24.90 5.53
N SER A 178 18.51 -25.24 4.38
CA SER A 178 17.38 -26.19 4.35
C SER A 178 17.84 -27.62 4.64
N ALA A 179 17.19 -28.29 5.60
CA ALA A 179 17.39 -29.71 5.86
C ALA A 179 16.69 -30.62 4.82
N ASP A 180 15.70 -30.09 4.09
CA ASP A 180 14.99 -30.81 3.05
C ASP A 180 15.79 -30.78 1.73
N ARG A 181 16.37 -31.94 1.36
CA ARG A 181 17.17 -32.10 0.13
C ARG A 181 16.37 -31.78 -1.14
N THR A 182 15.05 -31.99 -1.13
CA THR A 182 14.22 -31.69 -2.30
C THR A 182 14.10 -30.19 -2.53
N ILE A 183 14.03 -29.40 -1.44
CA ILE A 183 14.03 -27.94 -1.48
C ILE A 183 15.39 -27.41 -1.93
N VAL A 184 16.50 -27.96 -1.40
CA VAL A 184 17.86 -27.58 -1.82
C VAL A 184 18.04 -27.78 -3.33
N VAL A 185 17.61 -28.94 -3.85
CA VAL A 185 17.69 -29.25 -5.29
C VAL A 185 16.85 -28.25 -6.11
N ALA A 186 15.60 -27.99 -5.71
CA ALA A 186 14.73 -27.04 -6.39
C ALA A 186 15.33 -25.63 -6.40
N ALA A 187 15.75 -25.12 -5.24
CA ALA A 187 16.37 -23.80 -5.11
C ALA A 187 17.64 -23.67 -5.97
N THR A 188 18.48 -24.72 -5.99
CA THR A 188 19.70 -24.75 -6.84
C THR A 188 19.37 -24.64 -8.32
N GLN A 189 18.35 -25.37 -8.78
CA GLN A 189 17.94 -25.36 -10.18
C GLN A 189 17.32 -24.01 -10.57
N GLU A 190 16.50 -23.43 -9.70
CA GLU A 190 15.79 -22.17 -9.94
C GLU A 190 16.68 -20.93 -9.80
N LEU A 191 17.77 -20.99 -9.02
CA LEU A 191 18.77 -19.92 -8.89
C LEU A 191 19.67 -19.79 -10.13
N ARG A 192 20.05 -20.92 -10.75
CA ARG A 192 20.99 -20.97 -11.88
C ARG A 192 20.66 -19.99 -13.02
N PRO A 193 19.42 -19.91 -13.56
CA PRO A 193 19.11 -18.98 -14.64
C PRO A 193 19.23 -17.51 -14.22
N LEU A 194 18.97 -17.17 -12.94
CA LEU A 194 19.03 -15.81 -12.43
C LEU A 194 20.46 -15.25 -12.45
N GLN A 195 21.44 -16.10 -12.12
CA GLN A 195 22.86 -15.72 -12.08
C GLN A 195 23.51 -15.59 -13.47
N THR A 196 22.90 -16.14 -14.52
CA THR A 196 23.48 -16.18 -15.88
C THR A 196 23.09 -15.02 -16.80
N GLN A 197 22.24 -14.09 -16.35
CA GLN A 197 21.86 -12.91 -17.13
C GLN A 197 22.56 -11.63 -16.64
N PRO A 198 23.56 -11.08 -17.36
CA PRO A 198 24.17 -9.82 -16.99
C PRO A 198 23.23 -8.63 -17.25
N PHE A 199 23.05 -7.77 -16.25
CA PHE A 199 22.43 -6.44 -16.36
C PHE A 199 23.09 -5.63 -17.50
N LYS A 200 22.41 -5.48 -18.65
CA LYS A 200 22.84 -4.56 -19.71
C LYS A 200 22.25 -3.16 -19.50
N ILE A 201 23.04 -2.26 -18.94
CA ILE A 201 22.73 -0.82 -18.92
C ILE A 201 22.99 -0.25 -20.33
N GLN A 202 21.95 0.05 -21.11
CA GLN A 202 22.10 0.79 -22.36
C GLN A 202 22.14 2.30 -22.09
N ARG A 203 23.30 2.93 -22.29
CA ARG A 203 23.46 4.39 -22.34
C ARG A 203 23.39 4.87 -23.80
N LYS A 204 22.52 5.85 -24.11
CA LYS A 204 22.48 6.52 -25.43
C LYS A 204 23.38 7.77 -25.46
N PRO A 205 23.91 8.17 -26.65
CA PRO A 205 24.92 9.22 -26.78
C PRO A 205 24.35 10.65 -26.73
N ARG A 206 25.21 11.58 -26.28
CA ARG A 206 24.97 13.01 -26.05
C ARG A 206 25.09 13.79 -27.37
N VAL A 207 24.07 14.58 -27.72
CA VAL A 207 24.14 15.58 -28.81
C VAL A 207 24.46 16.95 -28.21
N SER A 208 25.51 17.57 -28.73
CA SER A 208 26.00 18.91 -28.41
C SER A 208 25.26 19.99 -29.22
N THR A 209 24.96 21.12 -28.60
CA THR A 209 24.71 22.40 -29.29
C THR A 209 25.46 23.55 -28.61
N PRO A 210 25.81 24.60 -29.37
CA PRO A 210 26.83 25.58 -29.00
C PRO A 210 26.27 26.79 -28.24
N GLU A 211 27.20 27.45 -27.57
CA GLU A 211 27.07 28.63 -26.71
C GLU A 211 26.52 29.88 -27.41
N ARG A 212 25.82 30.70 -26.62
CA ARG A 212 25.82 32.15 -26.79
C ARG A 212 25.77 32.82 -25.41
N GLU A 213 26.92 33.35 -24.99
CA GLU A 213 27.03 34.36 -23.93
C GLU A 213 26.35 35.66 -24.37
N VAL A 214 25.79 36.44 -23.44
CA VAL A 214 26.25 37.80 -23.09
C VAL A 214 25.70 38.20 -21.70
N HIS A 215 26.64 38.77 -20.94
CA HIS A 215 26.64 39.58 -19.71
C HIS A 215 25.32 40.27 -19.29
N ALA A 216 24.90 40.34 -18.02
CA ALA A 216 25.53 40.68 -16.71
C ALA A 216 25.19 42.11 -16.23
N GLN A 217 25.16 42.26 -14.90
CA GLN A 217 25.13 43.47 -14.05
C GLN A 217 23.74 43.87 -13.51
N THR A 218 23.35 43.62 -12.25
CA THR A 218 23.87 43.90 -10.87
C THR A 218 23.41 45.26 -10.32
N GLN A 219 23.13 45.26 -9.00
CA GLN A 219 23.00 46.38 -8.03
C GLN A 219 21.53 46.78 -7.75
N SER A 220 20.92 46.74 -6.55
CA SER A 220 21.24 46.70 -5.10
C SER A 220 20.50 47.85 -4.41
N LYS A 221 19.60 47.51 -3.46
CA LYS A 221 19.14 48.17 -2.20
C LYS A 221 19.30 49.71 -2.03
N PRO A 222 18.38 50.43 -1.34
CA PRO A 222 18.12 50.17 0.09
C PRO A 222 16.70 50.49 0.66
N GLN A 223 16.49 49.97 1.87
CA GLN A 223 15.45 50.23 2.88
C GLN A 223 15.58 51.67 3.46
N PRO A 224 14.57 52.26 4.14
CA PRO A 224 14.43 52.03 5.61
C PRO A 224 13.03 52.25 6.26
N GLU A 225 12.94 51.77 7.51
CA GLU A 225 12.20 52.22 8.73
C GLU A 225 10.69 52.54 8.69
N ARG A 226 9.81 51.85 9.44
CA ARG A 226 9.64 51.59 10.90
C ARG A 226 8.65 52.57 11.54
N ALA A 227 7.51 52.04 11.99
CA ALA A 227 6.75 52.56 13.13
C ALA A 227 6.03 51.40 13.84
N ALA A 228 6.13 51.40 15.17
CA ALA A 228 5.39 50.58 16.14
C ALA A 228 5.03 51.53 17.32
N PRO A 229 4.37 51.12 18.42
CA PRO A 229 3.53 49.95 18.72
C PRO A 229 2.21 50.32 19.45
N ILE A 230 1.27 49.38 19.63
CA ILE A 230 0.27 49.42 20.74
C ILE A 230 0.04 47.97 21.25
N PRO A 231 -0.13 47.73 22.59
CA PRO A 231 0.22 46.47 23.25
C PRO A 231 -0.91 45.49 23.60
N GLU A 232 -0.50 44.21 23.62
CA GLU A 232 -0.82 43.05 24.47
C GLU A 232 -2.26 42.67 24.85
N THR A 233 -2.60 41.41 24.54
CA THR A 233 -2.89 40.40 25.59
C THR A 233 -2.29 39.04 25.22
N LYS A 234 -1.46 38.49 26.12
CA LYS A 234 -0.59 37.32 25.96
C LYS A 234 -1.35 35.98 25.96
N LYS A 235 -1.05 35.13 24.97
CA LYS A 235 -1.06 33.65 25.08
C LYS A 235 0.36 33.15 24.75
N PRO A 236 0.83 32.07 25.38
CA PRO A 236 2.25 31.77 25.51
C PRO A 236 2.89 31.46 24.15
N LEU A 237 3.78 32.34 23.72
CA LEU A 237 4.75 32.09 22.67
C LEU A 237 5.77 31.09 23.23
N VAL A 238 5.76 29.87 22.71
CA VAL A 238 7.01 29.15 22.58
C VAL A 238 7.85 29.97 21.59
N PRO A 239 9.03 30.50 21.98
CA PRO A 239 9.80 31.38 21.09
C PRO A 239 10.19 30.63 19.82
N GLU A 240 10.02 31.25 18.65
CA GLU A 240 10.57 30.81 17.35
C GLU A 240 12.07 30.50 17.38
N ALA A 241 12.78 30.96 18.42
CA ALA A 241 14.16 30.60 18.72
C ALA A 241 14.34 29.09 19.01
N LEU A 242 13.38 28.42 19.66
CA LEU A 242 13.49 26.97 19.94
C LEU A 242 13.38 26.13 18.66
N THR A 243 12.64 26.60 17.65
CA THR A 243 12.50 25.89 16.35
C THR A 243 13.78 25.95 15.53
N ARG A 244 14.57 27.03 15.66
CA ARG A 244 15.90 27.17 15.03
C ARG A 244 16.99 26.36 15.75
N GLU A 245 16.87 26.18 17.06
CA GLU A 245 17.88 25.49 17.87
C GLU A 245 17.70 23.96 17.89
N PHE A 246 16.47 23.46 17.74
CA PHE A 246 16.18 22.02 17.68
C PHE A 246 15.97 21.45 16.29
N GLY A 247 16.00 22.28 15.24
CA GLY A 247 15.95 21.88 13.83
C GLY A 247 14.95 20.76 13.57
N LEU A 248 13.73 21.10 13.14
CA LEU A 248 12.86 20.17 12.41
C LEU A 248 13.55 19.79 11.08
N THR A 249 14.66 19.06 11.17
CA THR A 249 15.35 18.49 10.05
C THR A 249 14.62 17.20 9.77
N ALA A 250 13.54 17.26 9.00
CA ALA A 250 13.13 16.07 8.28
C ALA A 250 14.38 15.56 7.54
N LYS A 251 14.88 14.40 7.95
CA LYS A 251 16.05 13.75 7.37
C LYS A 251 15.62 12.70 6.37
N THR A 252 14.46 12.08 6.60
CA THR A 252 13.94 10.98 5.78
C THR A 252 12.58 11.34 5.21
N ILE A 253 12.46 11.38 3.89
CA ILE A 253 11.20 11.63 3.18
C ILE A 253 10.82 10.36 2.42
N VAL A 254 9.60 9.88 2.61
CA VAL A 254 9.03 8.80 1.80
C VAL A 254 8.16 9.37 0.72
N ILE A 255 8.47 9.02 -0.53
CA ILE A 255 7.67 9.33 -1.70
C ILE A 255 6.93 8.06 -2.11
N ASP A 256 5.62 8.16 -2.27
CA ASP A 256 4.76 7.09 -2.73
C ASP A 256 4.24 7.38 -4.13
N PRO A 257 4.79 6.76 -5.19
CA PRO A 257 4.18 6.87 -6.50
C PRO A 257 2.87 6.07 -6.54
N GLY A 258 1.74 6.75 -6.75
CA GLY A 258 0.40 6.15 -6.81
C GLY A 258 0.31 4.96 -7.78
N HIS A 259 -0.59 4.00 -7.51
CA HIS A 259 -0.86 2.85 -8.38
C HIS A 259 0.35 1.93 -8.64
N GLY A 260 0.38 1.23 -9.78
CA GLY A 260 1.49 0.39 -10.25
C GLY A 260 1.08 -1.05 -10.55
N GLY A 261 1.84 -1.75 -11.38
CA GLY A 261 1.55 -3.15 -11.73
C GLY A 261 0.17 -3.30 -12.38
N LYS A 262 -0.71 -4.09 -11.76
CA LYS A 262 -2.09 -4.35 -12.23
C LYS A 262 -2.99 -3.11 -12.22
N ASP A 263 -2.71 -2.17 -11.33
CA ASP A 263 -3.47 -0.93 -11.20
C ASP A 263 -2.85 0.15 -12.11
N PRO A 264 -3.51 0.53 -13.21
CA PRO A 264 -3.03 1.56 -14.12
C PRO A 264 -3.15 2.99 -13.57
N GLY A 265 -3.97 3.20 -12.53
CA GLY A 265 -4.53 4.49 -12.17
C GLY A 265 -5.42 5.06 -13.27
N ALA A 266 -5.63 6.37 -13.24
CA ALA A 266 -6.40 7.07 -14.24
C ALA A 266 -5.82 6.90 -15.66
N LEU A 267 -6.73 6.85 -16.63
CA LEU A 267 -6.43 6.65 -18.05
C LEU A 267 -6.57 7.96 -18.82
N GLY A 268 -5.53 8.28 -19.60
CA GLY A 268 -5.51 9.40 -20.53
C GLY A 268 -5.64 8.97 -21.99
N ARG A 269 -5.68 9.94 -22.90
CA ARG A 269 -5.69 9.66 -24.34
C ARG A 269 -4.40 8.95 -24.78
N GLY A 270 -4.51 8.07 -25.78
CA GLY A 270 -3.36 7.38 -26.38
C GLY A 270 -2.72 6.32 -25.48
N ALA A 271 -3.53 5.62 -24.68
CA ALA A 271 -3.09 4.60 -23.71
C ALA A 271 -2.16 5.14 -22.61
N LEU A 272 -2.24 6.45 -22.33
CA LEU A 272 -1.53 7.08 -21.23
C LEU A 272 -2.08 6.55 -19.90
N LYS A 273 -1.19 6.16 -18.99
CA LYS A 273 -1.55 5.60 -17.68
C LYS A 273 -0.85 6.40 -16.59
N GLU A 274 -1.61 6.81 -15.60
CA GLU A 274 -1.15 7.57 -14.44
C GLU A 274 0.09 6.95 -13.78
N LYS A 275 0.07 5.62 -13.55
CA LYS A 275 1.15 4.92 -12.84
C LYS A 275 2.58 5.17 -13.37
N TYR A 276 2.73 5.46 -14.67
CA TYR A 276 4.02 5.77 -15.29
C TYR A 276 4.40 7.24 -15.13
N ILE A 277 3.43 8.15 -15.21
CA ILE A 277 3.62 9.58 -15.00
C ILE A 277 4.10 9.81 -13.56
N VAL A 278 3.37 9.27 -12.60
CA VAL A 278 3.65 9.52 -11.17
C VAL A 278 4.95 8.87 -10.72
N LEU A 279 5.33 7.72 -11.30
CA LEU A 279 6.65 7.13 -11.09
C LEU A 279 7.76 8.06 -11.59
N SER A 280 7.65 8.55 -12.83
CA SER A 280 8.65 9.43 -13.42
C SER A 280 8.78 10.77 -12.67
N ILE A 281 7.67 11.36 -12.22
CA ILE A 281 7.67 12.56 -11.37
C ILE A 281 8.38 12.26 -10.05
N SER A 282 8.05 11.13 -9.41
CA SER A 282 8.60 10.74 -8.12
C SER A 282 10.10 10.46 -8.17
N GLU A 283 10.60 9.85 -9.25
CA GLU A 283 12.04 9.64 -9.46
C GLU A 283 12.79 10.98 -9.56
N LYS A 284 12.22 11.97 -10.27
CA LYS A 284 12.80 13.31 -10.36
C LYS A 284 12.74 14.03 -9.03
N LEU A 285 11.64 13.88 -8.28
CA LEU A 285 11.51 14.43 -6.94
C LEU A 285 12.56 13.84 -5.99
N ARG A 286 12.77 12.51 -6.05
CA ARG A 286 13.85 11.84 -5.32
C ARG A 286 15.21 12.45 -5.66
N GLU A 287 15.54 12.59 -6.94
CA GLU A 287 16.82 13.20 -7.34
C GLU A 287 17.00 14.63 -6.81
N VAL A 288 15.95 15.46 -6.90
CA VAL A 288 15.99 16.84 -6.41
C VAL A 288 16.19 16.89 -4.90
N LEU A 289 15.45 16.08 -4.14
CA LEU A 289 15.53 16.03 -2.68
C LEU A 289 16.85 15.41 -2.20
N THR A 290 17.34 14.34 -2.83
CA THR A 290 18.66 13.75 -2.51
C THR A 290 19.78 14.78 -2.71
N ARG A 291 19.75 15.57 -3.80
CA ARG A 291 20.73 16.66 -4.00
C ARG A 291 20.66 17.76 -2.94
N LYS A 292 19.50 17.93 -2.29
CA LYS A 292 19.29 18.86 -1.17
C LYS A 292 19.66 18.27 0.20
N GLY A 293 20.20 17.05 0.23
CA GLY A 293 20.71 16.40 1.44
C GLY A 293 19.67 15.59 2.22
N TYR A 294 18.49 15.33 1.65
CA TYR A 294 17.49 14.45 2.27
C TYR A 294 17.79 12.98 1.96
N THR A 295 17.56 12.11 2.94
CA THR A 295 17.38 10.67 2.70
C THR A 295 16.00 10.49 2.10
N VAL A 296 15.93 9.91 0.90
CA VAL A 296 14.66 9.76 0.18
C VAL A 296 14.43 8.30 -0.11
N LEU A 297 13.32 7.79 0.39
CA LEU A 297 12.86 6.43 0.14
C LEU A 297 11.63 6.49 -0.75
N MET A 298 11.48 5.52 -1.65
CA MET A 298 10.29 5.41 -2.47
C MET A 298 9.55 4.11 -2.11
N THR A 299 8.23 4.17 -1.96
CA THR A 299 7.44 2.94 -1.75
C THR A 299 7.68 1.99 -2.91
N ARG A 300 7.65 2.49 -4.15
CA ARG A 300 8.11 1.82 -5.38
C ARG A 300 9.00 2.71 -6.22
N ASP A 301 9.98 2.11 -6.89
CA ASP A 301 10.86 2.70 -7.91
C ASP A 301 10.74 1.98 -9.26
N THR A 302 9.77 1.07 -9.39
CA THR A 302 9.44 0.34 -10.61
C THR A 302 7.92 0.30 -10.81
N ASN A 303 7.47 -0.20 -11.96
CA ASN A 303 6.05 -0.44 -12.27
C ASN A 303 5.51 -1.69 -11.54
N ARG A 304 5.51 -1.66 -10.21
CA ARG A 304 4.98 -2.73 -9.35
C ARG A 304 3.77 -2.24 -8.56
N TYR A 305 2.83 -3.13 -8.28
CA TYR A 305 1.69 -2.82 -7.43
C TYR A 305 2.10 -2.84 -5.96
N ILE A 306 1.66 -1.86 -5.18
CA ILE A 306 1.79 -1.81 -3.72
C ILE A 306 0.42 -1.50 -3.13
N PRO A 307 -0.13 -2.35 -2.26
CA PRO A 307 -1.39 -2.07 -1.59
C PRO A 307 -1.33 -0.87 -0.66
N LEU A 308 -2.45 -0.18 -0.52
CA LEU A 308 -2.52 1.11 0.17
C LEU A 308 -2.00 1.05 1.61
N LYS A 309 -2.29 -0.03 2.32
CA LYS A 309 -1.83 -0.27 3.71
C LYS A 309 -0.31 -0.36 3.83
N GLU A 310 0.36 -0.92 2.83
CA GLU A 310 1.82 -1.09 2.88
C GLU A 310 2.57 0.21 2.65
N ARG A 311 1.97 1.15 1.92
CA ARG A 311 2.60 2.42 1.57
C ARG A 311 2.89 3.26 2.81
N THR A 312 1.94 3.35 3.75
CA THR A 312 2.15 4.04 5.04
C THR A 312 2.89 3.19 6.06
N ALA A 313 2.73 1.86 6.02
CA ALA A 313 3.52 0.95 6.85
C ALA A 313 5.01 1.06 6.53
N PHE A 314 5.37 1.19 5.24
CA PHE A 314 6.73 1.45 4.78
C PHE A 314 7.29 2.73 5.39
N ALA A 315 6.51 3.82 5.37
CA ALA A 315 6.93 5.08 5.99
C ALA A 315 7.16 4.96 7.50
N THR A 316 6.26 4.26 8.19
CA THR A 316 6.36 4.03 9.62
C THR A 316 7.57 3.15 9.98
N GLN A 317 7.77 2.04 9.25
CA GLN A 317 8.89 1.12 9.44
C GLN A 317 10.25 1.81 9.24
N HIS A 318 10.33 2.69 8.25
CA HIS A 318 11.56 3.41 7.93
C HIS A 318 11.75 4.72 8.71
N LYS A 319 10.89 4.99 9.71
CA LYS A 319 10.96 6.20 10.55
C LYS A 319 11.04 7.47 9.68
N ALA A 320 10.23 7.52 8.63
CA ALA A 320 10.13 8.70 7.79
C ALA A 320 9.68 9.90 8.61
N ASP A 321 10.09 11.10 8.23
CA ASP A 321 9.66 12.37 8.82
C ASP A 321 8.51 13.01 8.03
N LEU A 322 8.39 12.67 6.73
CA LEU A 322 7.30 13.10 5.84
C LEU A 322 6.90 11.97 4.90
N PHE A 323 5.62 11.91 4.55
CA PHE A 323 5.07 11.01 3.54
C PHE A 323 4.34 11.77 2.43
N LEU A 324 4.70 11.52 1.18
CA LEU A 324 4.15 12.22 0.01
C LEU A 324 3.62 11.20 -0.99
N SER A 325 2.30 11.07 -1.11
CA SER A 325 1.70 10.30 -2.21
C SER A 325 1.57 11.16 -3.47
N ILE A 326 2.10 10.69 -4.60
CA ILE A 326 2.10 11.40 -5.88
C ILE A 326 1.11 10.73 -6.83
N HIS A 327 0.11 11.48 -7.26
CA HIS A 327 -0.97 11.07 -8.17
C HIS A 327 -1.12 12.05 -9.36
N ALA A 328 -1.90 11.64 -10.35
CA ALA A 328 -2.32 12.45 -11.49
C ALA A 328 -3.77 12.09 -11.88
N ASN A 329 -4.69 12.87 -11.32
CA ASN A 329 -6.15 12.75 -11.34
C ASN A 329 -6.78 12.28 -12.66
N GLY A 330 -7.94 11.64 -12.55
CA GLY A 330 -8.82 11.25 -13.64
C GLY A 330 -10.25 11.77 -13.46
N SER A 331 -10.80 12.37 -14.52
CA SER A 331 -12.20 12.80 -14.57
C SER A 331 -12.88 12.37 -15.86
N GLU A 332 -14.17 12.03 -15.76
CA GLU A 332 -15.07 11.83 -16.91
C GLU A 332 -15.20 13.13 -17.73
N ASN A 333 -15.15 14.29 -17.04
CA ASN A 333 -15.04 15.56 -17.73
C ASN A 333 -13.60 15.77 -18.20
N SER A 334 -13.33 15.44 -19.47
CA SER A 334 -12.02 15.63 -20.11
C SER A 334 -11.52 17.09 -20.18
N LYS A 335 -12.33 18.08 -19.76
CA LYS A 335 -11.91 19.49 -19.60
C LYS A 335 -11.46 19.83 -18.18
N ALA A 336 -11.64 18.93 -17.21
CA ALA A 336 -11.14 19.15 -15.85
C ALA A 336 -9.62 19.35 -15.90
N GLU A 337 -9.12 20.34 -15.18
CA GLU A 337 -7.69 20.65 -15.15
C GLU A 337 -7.29 21.25 -13.80
N GLY A 338 -5.97 21.25 -13.55
CA GLY A 338 -5.36 21.90 -12.39
C GLY A 338 -4.78 20.93 -11.37
N ILE A 339 -4.17 21.50 -10.35
CA ILE A 339 -3.45 20.79 -9.28
C ILE A 339 -4.21 20.95 -7.98
N GLU A 340 -4.32 19.88 -7.19
CA GLU A 340 -4.87 19.87 -5.83
C GLU A 340 -4.01 19.02 -4.90
N THR A 341 -4.04 19.35 -3.61
CA THR A 341 -3.30 18.60 -2.58
C THR A 341 -4.23 18.25 -1.43
N TYR A 342 -4.16 17.01 -0.96
CA TYR A 342 -5.02 16.46 0.08
C TYR A 342 -4.25 16.12 1.34
N TYR A 343 -4.89 16.33 2.50
CA TYR A 343 -4.47 15.78 3.78
C TYR A 343 -5.61 14.97 4.41
N LEU A 344 -5.28 14.12 5.38
CA LEU A 344 -6.28 13.28 6.05
C LEU A 344 -7.07 14.09 7.09
N SER A 345 -8.39 13.99 7.04
CA SER A 345 -9.31 14.47 8.08
C SER A 345 -10.56 13.58 8.17
N VAL A 346 -11.15 13.52 9.36
CA VAL A 346 -12.45 12.88 9.64
C VAL A 346 -13.64 13.81 9.49
N THR A 347 -13.41 15.12 9.38
CA THR A 347 -14.49 16.09 9.24
C THR A 347 -15.10 15.99 7.85
N ASN A 348 -16.39 16.35 7.75
CA ASN A 348 -17.08 16.41 6.46
C ASN A 348 -16.30 17.31 5.50
N THR A 349 -16.27 16.90 4.23
CA THR A 349 -15.60 17.61 3.14
C THR A 349 -16.52 17.70 1.93
N ASP A 350 -16.07 18.33 0.85
CA ASP A 350 -16.84 18.41 -0.38
C ASP A 350 -16.98 17.04 -1.06
N LYS A 351 -18.12 16.79 -1.69
CA LYS A 351 -18.43 15.51 -2.33
C LYS A 351 -17.39 15.11 -3.39
N ALA A 352 -16.82 16.08 -4.11
CA ALA A 352 -15.81 15.78 -5.13
C ALA A 352 -14.50 15.27 -4.52
N ALA A 353 -14.09 15.79 -3.36
CA ALA A 353 -12.96 15.26 -2.61
C ALA A 353 -13.20 13.84 -2.10
N GLU A 354 -14.40 13.52 -1.60
CA GLU A 354 -14.74 12.14 -1.19
C GLU A 354 -14.84 11.19 -2.38
N ASP A 355 -15.38 11.63 -3.53
CA ASP A 355 -15.46 10.79 -4.73
C ASP A 355 -14.05 10.42 -5.25
N ILE A 356 -13.08 11.34 -5.14
CA ILE A 356 -11.68 11.06 -5.47
C ILE A 356 -11.11 10.07 -4.45
N ALA A 357 -11.29 10.30 -3.15
CA ALA A 357 -10.82 9.36 -2.13
C ALA A 357 -11.42 7.95 -2.30
N ALA A 358 -12.71 7.85 -2.62
CA ALA A 358 -13.38 6.57 -2.85
C ALA A 358 -12.77 5.82 -4.05
N ARG A 359 -12.42 6.53 -5.13
CA ARG A 359 -11.74 5.93 -6.30
C ARG A 359 -10.35 5.43 -5.95
N GLU A 360 -9.55 6.26 -5.26
CA GLU A 360 -8.21 5.87 -4.81
C GLU A 360 -8.24 4.72 -3.79
N ASN A 361 -9.33 4.60 -3.03
CA ASN A 361 -9.54 3.56 -2.05
C ASN A 361 -10.19 2.28 -2.61
N ALA A 362 -10.48 2.18 -3.91
CA ALA A 362 -11.26 1.07 -4.47
C ALA A 362 -10.66 -0.32 -4.14
N ASP A 363 -9.33 -0.40 -4.08
CA ASP A 363 -8.57 -1.61 -3.75
C ASP A 363 -8.17 -1.72 -2.26
N SER A 364 -8.69 -0.86 -1.37
CA SER A 364 -8.27 -0.77 0.03
C SER A 364 -8.72 -1.95 0.91
N GLY A 365 -9.78 -2.65 0.50
CA GLY A 365 -10.45 -3.67 1.31
C GLY A 365 -11.13 -3.12 2.57
N TYR A 366 -11.39 -1.81 2.64
CA TYR A 366 -12.16 -1.16 3.71
C TYR A 366 -13.46 -0.58 3.16
N SER A 367 -14.55 -0.73 3.91
CA SER A 367 -15.74 0.10 3.75
C SER A 367 -15.52 1.50 4.32
N ILE A 368 -16.28 2.49 3.82
CA ILE A 368 -16.26 3.86 4.35
C ILE A 368 -16.63 3.90 5.84
N GLN A 369 -17.50 2.99 6.31
CA GLN A 369 -17.92 2.93 7.72
C GLN A 369 -16.82 2.38 8.64
N GLU A 370 -16.06 1.37 8.19
CA GLU A 370 -14.88 0.87 8.88
C GLU A 370 -13.79 1.95 8.94
N LEU A 371 -13.66 2.73 7.86
CA LEU A 371 -12.75 3.87 7.79
C LEU A 371 -13.09 4.93 8.82
N GLU A 372 -14.36 5.32 8.95
CA GLU A 372 -14.82 6.25 9.99
C GLU A 372 -14.50 5.75 11.40
N THR A 373 -14.62 4.45 11.64
CA THR A 373 -14.36 3.83 12.93
C THR A 373 -12.86 3.82 13.25
N LEU A 374 -12.02 3.46 12.28
CA LEU A 374 -10.55 3.52 12.41
C LEU A 374 -10.06 4.94 12.65
N LEU A 375 -10.60 5.91 11.90
CA LEU A 375 -10.11 7.28 11.94
C LEU A 375 -10.47 8.03 13.22
N LYS A 376 -11.62 7.72 13.85
CA LYS A 376 -12.09 8.36 15.09
C LYS A 376 -11.16 8.19 16.31
N GLY A 377 -10.19 7.27 16.26
CA GLY A 377 -9.19 7.06 17.32
C GLY A 377 -7.73 7.25 16.92
N ILE A 378 -7.45 7.46 15.62
CA ILE A 378 -6.07 7.42 15.08
C ILE A 378 -5.57 8.81 14.64
N ILE A 379 -6.45 9.70 14.16
CA ILE A 379 -6.01 11.04 13.72
C ILE A 379 -5.64 11.87 14.95
N GLN A 380 -4.35 12.08 15.16
CA GLN A 380 -3.88 13.10 16.09
C GLN A 380 -4.07 14.48 15.46
N GLU A 381 -4.75 15.38 16.17
CA GLU A 381 -5.08 16.73 15.69
C GLU A 381 -3.84 17.54 15.26
N SER A 382 -2.72 17.38 15.99
CA SER A 382 -1.43 17.98 15.63
C SER A 382 -0.87 17.50 14.28
N LYS A 383 -0.99 16.21 13.96
CA LYS A 383 -0.52 15.65 12.69
C LYS A 383 -1.38 16.09 11.51
N SER A 384 -2.68 16.28 11.74
CA SER A 384 -3.59 16.81 10.71
C SER A 384 -3.21 18.26 10.36
N GLU A 385 -2.90 19.09 11.36
CA GLU A 385 -2.47 20.48 11.12
C GLU A 385 -1.10 20.58 10.44
N ASP A 386 -0.11 19.75 10.80
CA ASP A 386 1.17 19.73 10.08
C ASP A 386 1.04 19.23 8.64
N SER A 387 0.21 18.21 8.40
CA SER A 387 -0.08 17.72 7.04
C SER A 387 -0.76 18.80 6.20
N LYS A 388 -1.68 19.56 6.80
CA LYS A 388 -2.35 20.71 6.16
C LYS A 388 -1.40 21.86 5.87
N ARG A 389 -0.46 22.17 6.77
CA ARG A 389 0.62 23.16 6.53
C ARG A 389 1.54 22.71 5.39
N LEU A 390 2.00 21.47 5.42
CA LEU A 390 2.80 20.86 4.36
C LEU A 390 2.09 20.93 3.00
N ALA A 391 0.81 20.54 2.96
CA ALA A 391 -0.03 20.60 1.77
C ALA A 391 -0.12 22.02 1.21
N ARG A 392 -0.29 23.04 2.06
CA ARG A 392 -0.37 24.45 1.64
C ARG A 392 0.92 24.93 0.97
N HIS A 393 2.07 24.68 1.58
CA HIS A 393 3.34 25.14 1.00
C HIS A 393 3.64 24.43 -0.33
N ILE A 394 3.35 23.13 -0.43
CA ILE A 394 3.53 22.38 -1.67
C ILE A 394 2.55 22.83 -2.76
N GLN A 395 1.27 23.00 -2.44
CA GLN A 395 0.25 23.51 -3.37
C GLN A 395 0.66 24.87 -3.94
N GLN A 396 1.07 25.80 -3.08
CA GLN A 396 1.50 27.14 -3.48
C GLN A 396 2.71 27.09 -4.41
N ALA A 397 3.74 26.32 -4.05
CA ALA A 397 4.93 26.18 -4.86
C ALA A 397 4.62 25.54 -6.23
N LEU A 398 3.75 24.53 -6.27
CA LEU A 398 3.30 23.89 -7.51
C LEU A 398 2.59 24.88 -8.43
N VAL A 399 1.60 25.61 -7.92
CA VAL A 399 0.84 26.60 -8.70
C VAL A 399 1.76 27.70 -9.21
N GLN A 400 2.64 28.23 -8.36
CA GLN A 400 3.58 29.28 -8.73
C GLN A 400 4.56 28.84 -9.83
N ALA A 401 5.10 27.62 -9.75
CA ALA A 401 6.07 27.13 -10.72
C ALA A 401 5.43 26.72 -12.06
N THR A 402 4.24 26.10 -12.00
CA THR A 402 3.57 25.50 -13.17
C THR A 402 2.63 26.44 -13.89
N GLY A 403 2.04 27.41 -13.19
CA GLY A 403 0.92 28.21 -13.70
C GLY A 403 -0.35 27.38 -13.92
N ALA A 404 -0.44 26.16 -13.36
CA ALA A 404 -1.63 25.33 -13.44
C ALA A 404 -2.80 25.97 -12.66
N VAL A 405 -4.02 25.59 -13.01
CA VAL A 405 -5.21 26.00 -12.26
C VAL A 405 -5.09 25.52 -10.81
N ASP A 406 -5.21 26.45 -9.87
CA ASP A 406 -5.18 26.14 -8.45
C ASP A 406 -6.54 25.60 -8.00
N ARG A 407 -6.58 24.32 -7.62
CA ARG A 407 -7.78 23.67 -7.07
C ARG A 407 -7.74 23.61 -5.54
N GLY A 408 -6.69 24.16 -4.93
CA GLY A 408 -6.53 24.35 -3.50
C GLY A 408 -6.07 23.11 -2.73
N VAL A 409 -5.96 23.32 -1.41
CA VAL A 409 -5.73 22.25 -0.44
C VAL A 409 -7.07 21.77 0.10
N LYS A 410 -7.27 20.45 0.11
CA LYS A 410 -8.50 19.79 0.53
C LYS A 410 -8.21 18.70 1.55
N HIS A 411 -9.26 18.16 2.16
CA HIS A 411 -9.15 16.95 2.96
C HIS A 411 -10.17 15.91 2.52
N ALA A 412 -9.81 14.64 2.61
CA ALA A 412 -10.70 13.51 2.41
C ALA A 412 -10.08 12.25 3.02
N ARG A 413 -10.85 11.15 3.00
CA ARG A 413 -10.51 9.92 3.72
C ARG A 413 -9.67 8.97 2.86
N PHE A 414 -8.48 9.39 2.45
CA PHE A 414 -7.58 8.54 1.68
C PHE A 414 -6.94 7.47 2.57
N VAL A 415 -7.15 6.18 2.25
CA VAL A 415 -6.58 5.04 2.98
C VAL A 415 -5.05 5.08 2.98
N VAL A 416 -4.45 5.56 1.89
CA VAL A 416 -2.99 5.74 1.78
C VAL A 416 -2.42 6.82 2.71
N LEU A 417 -3.26 7.59 3.40
CA LEU A 417 -2.81 8.55 4.42
C LEU A 417 -3.06 8.04 5.84
N ILE A 418 -3.67 6.85 6.00
CA ILE A 418 -4.01 6.27 7.30
C ILE A 418 -2.83 5.53 7.89
N GLY A 419 -2.66 5.66 9.21
CA GLY A 419 -1.67 4.89 9.97
C GLY A 419 -0.24 5.42 9.88
N THR A 420 -0.02 6.51 9.15
CA THR A 420 1.26 7.24 9.20
C THR A 420 1.37 8.03 10.50
N ASN A 421 2.50 7.89 11.18
CA ASN A 421 2.81 8.66 12.38
C ASN A 421 3.47 10.02 12.08
N VAL A 422 3.52 10.42 10.82
CA VAL A 422 4.18 11.66 10.35
C VAL A 422 3.28 12.46 9.43
N PRO A 423 3.57 13.76 9.19
CA PRO A 423 2.83 14.57 8.24
C PRO A 423 2.76 13.88 6.87
N ALA A 424 1.55 13.74 6.34
CA ALA A 424 1.26 12.94 5.16
C ALA A 424 0.24 13.62 4.25
N ILE A 425 0.57 13.69 2.97
CA ILE A 425 -0.27 14.32 1.96
C ILE A 425 -0.36 13.49 0.69
N LEU A 426 -1.42 13.70 -0.08
CA LEU A 426 -1.58 13.20 -1.44
C LEU A 426 -1.63 14.38 -2.41
N ILE A 427 -0.84 14.34 -3.47
CA ILE A 427 -0.70 15.43 -4.45
C ILE A 427 -1.25 14.97 -5.79
N GLU A 428 -2.26 15.66 -6.29
CA GLU A 428 -2.77 15.49 -7.66
C GLU A 428 -2.06 16.48 -8.59
N THR A 429 -1.11 15.97 -9.38
CA THR A 429 -0.19 16.79 -10.19
C THR A 429 -0.80 17.36 -11.48
N GLY A 430 -2.07 17.02 -11.77
CA GLY A 430 -2.81 17.41 -12.97
C GLY A 430 -3.75 16.28 -13.42
N PHE A 431 -4.62 16.54 -14.40
CA PHE A 431 -5.58 15.55 -14.89
C PHE A 431 -5.03 14.76 -16.09
N VAL A 432 -4.71 13.47 -15.91
CA VAL A 432 -4.26 12.61 -17.01
C VAL A 432 -5.33 12.43 -18.10
N SER A 433 -6.61 12.49 -17.71
CA SER A 433 -7.75 12.39 -18.64
C SER A 433 -7.92 13.64 -19.51
N ASN A 434 -7.36 14.78 -19.11
CA ASN A 434 -7.34 16.00 -19.90
C ASN A 434 -6.25 15.92 -20.98
N PRO A 435 -6.57 16.05 -22.28
CA PRO A 435 -5.58 15.88 -23.34
C PRO A 435 -4.41 16.88 -23.31
N ALA A 436 -4.65 18.11 -22.85
CA ALA A 436 -3.61 19.13 -22.76
C ALA A 436 -2.71 18.90 -21.53
N GLU A 437 -3.29 18.56 -20.38
CA GLU A 437 -2.53 18.24 -19.18
C GLU A 437 -1.79 16.91 -19.31
N GLY A 438 -2.44 15.85 -19.82
CA GLY A 438 -1.81 14.56 -20.09
C GLY A 438 -0.57 14.70 -20.98
N ARG A 439 -0.60 15.55 -22.01
CA ARG A 439 0.60 15.85 -22.82
C ARG A 439 1.67 16.60 -22.02
N LYS A 440 1.31 17.58 -21.19
CA LYS A 440 2.26 18.31 -20.34
C LYS A 440 2.93 17.35 -19.34
N LEU A 441 2.13 16.51 -18.69
CA LEU A 441 2.53 15.53 -17.67
C LEU A 441 3.49 14.46 -18.20
N THR A 442 3.54 14.18 -19.50
CA THR A 442 4.55 13.26 -20.08
C THR A 442 5.88 13.94 -20.39
N THR A 443 5.96 15.27 -20.39
CA THR A 443 7.21 15.97 -20.71
C THR A 443 8.15 15.99 -19.51
N SER A 444 9.42 15.62 -19.73
CA SER A 444 10.43 15.64 -18.66
C SER A 444 10.63 17.02 -18.03
N ALA A 445 10.46 18.10 -18.82
CA ALA A 445 10.60 19.46 -18.32
C ALA A 445 9.49 19.82 -17.31
N TYR A 446 8.23 19.49 -17.62
CA TYR A 446 7.12 19.74 -16.71
C TYR A 446 7.19 18.86 -15.45
N GLN A 447 7.57 17.58 -15.60
CA GLN A 447 7.79 16.68 -14.47
C GLN A 447 8.92 17.17 -13.54
N HIS A 448 10.03 17.66 -14.10
CA HIS A 448 11.13 18.22 -13.31
C HIS A 448 10.73 19.52 -12.60
N LYS A 449 9.91 20.34 -13.26
CA LYS A 449 9.32 21.54 -12.66
C LYS A 449 8.40 21.19 -11.48
N ILE A 450 7.53 20.20 -11.61
CA ILE A 450 6.70 19.66 -10.52
C ILE A 450 7.59 19.18 -9.36
N ALA A 451 8.57 18.33 -9.64
CA ALA A 451 9.50 17.81 -8.65
C ALA A 451 10.25 18.93 -7.88
N THR A 452 10.71 19.96 -8.60
CA THR A 452 11.41 21.10 -8.00
C THR A 452 10.47 21.93 -7.12
N ALA A 453 9.24 22.16 -7.56
CA ALA A 453 8.23 22.87 -6.79
C ALA A 453 7.82 22.14 -5.51
N ILE A 454 7.63 20.82 -5.56
CA ILE A 454 7.36 20.00 -4.37
C ILE A 454 8.52 20.12 -3.38
N ALA A 455 9.77 19.97 -3.85
CA ALA A 455 10.95 20.11 -3.00
C ALA A 455 11.06 21.50 -2.35
N GLN A 456 10.72 22.57 -3.09
CA GLN A 456 10.66 23.93 -2.56
C GLN A 456 9.59 24.08 -1.48
N GLY A 457 8.38 23.54 -1.72
CA GLY A 457 7.29 23.56 -0.74
C GLY A 457 7.67 22.83 0.57
N ILE A 458 8.41 21.73 0.47
CA ILE A 458 8.96 21.01 1.63
C ILE A 458 9.97 21.87 2.39
N GLU A 459 10.90 22.53 1.70
CA GLU A 459 11.89 23.40 2.37
C GLU A 459 11.24 24.59 3.08
N THR A 460 10.22 25.21 2.48
CA THR A 460 9.44 26.27 3.15
C THR A 460 8.71 25.72 4.37
N PHE A 461 8.07 24.56 4.27
CA PHE A 461 7.40 23.92 5.41
C PHE A 461 8.37 23.64 6.57
N LEU A 462 9.60 23.20 6.29
CA LEU A 462 10.64 22.93 7.27
C LEU A 462 11.33 24.21 7.81
N GLY A 463 10.89 25.40 7.38
CA GLY A 463 11.48 26.68 7.79
C GLY A 463 12.89 26.92 7.24
N LYS A 464 13.29 26.20 6.18
CA LYS A 464 14.60 26.35 5.52
C LYS A 464 14.63 27.49 4.49
N THR A 465 13.45 27.96 4.08
CA THR A 465 13.26 29.11 3.19
C THR A 465 12.09 29.96 3.71
N GLU A 466 12.12 31.28 3.50
CA GLU A 466 11.06 32.18 3.98
C GLU A 466 9.70 31.88 3.32
N GLU A 467 8.61 32.09 4.06
CA GLU A 467 7.26 32.02 3.52
C GLU A 467 7.05 33.16 2.51
N THR A 468 6.64 32.83 1.29
CA THR A 468 6.18 33.85 0.33
C THR A 468 4.80 34.37 0.77
N PRO A 469 4.60 35.70 0.88
CA PRO A 469 3.32 36.26 1.30
C PRO A 469 2.16 35.82 0.40
N PHE A 470 1.03 35.51 1.03
CA PHE A 470 -0.22 35.11 0.38
C PHE A 470 -0.75 36.26 -0.51
N VAL A 471 -0.51 36.19 -1.82
CA VAL A 471 -1.29 36.98 -2.78
C VAL A 471 -2.56 36.19 -3.08
N LYS A 472 -3.70 36.61 -2.53
CA LYS A 472 -5.01 36.16 -3.06
C LYS A 472 -4.99 36.46 -4.55
N SER A 473 -4.95 35.43 -5.40
CA SER A 473 -5.13 35.64 -6.83
C SER A 473 -6.53 36.20 -7.04
N ALA A 474 -6.59 37.47 -7.44
CA ALA A 474 -7.84 38.04 -7.94
C ALA A 474 -8.26 37.22 -9.16
N ASN A 475 -9.49 36.73 -9.12
CA ASN A 475 -10.09 35.92 -10.17
C ASN A 475 -10.04 36.72 -11.50
N PRO A 476 -9.31 36.28 -12.55
CA PRO A 476 -9.18 37.04 -13.80
C PRO A 476 -10.50 37.13 -14.61
N LYS A 477 -11.56 36.47 -14.16
CA LYS A 477 -12.87 36.45 -14.82
C LYS A 477 -13.90 37.46 -14.28
N LEU A 478 -13.53 38.34 -13.36
CA LEU A 478 -14.41 39.42 -12.86
C LEU A 478 -13.92 40.85 -13.17
N ALA A 479 -12.78 41.01 -13.86
CA ALA A 479 -12.26 42.32 -14.24
C ALA A 479 -12.69 42.80 -15.64
N ALA A 480 -13.49 42.02 -16.38
CA ALA A 480 -13.92 42.34 -17.74
C ALA A 480 -15.36 42.90 -17.82
N THR A 481 -16.03 43.16 -16.70
CA THR A 481 -17.43 43.65 -16.69
C THR A 481 -17.63 44.96 -15.92
N SER A 482 -16.56 45.70 -15.60
CA SER A 482 -16.68 47.00 -14.91
C SER A 482 -16.01 48.17 -15.66
N ALA A 483 -15.77 48.03 -16.96
CA ALA A 483 -15.16 49.07 -17.80
C ALA A 483 -16.07 49.58 -18.93
N GLU A 484 -17.38 49.26 -18.91
CA GLU A 484 -18.33 49.68 -19.96
C GLU A 484 -19.51 50.53 -19.47
N GLU A 485 -19.44 51.06 -18.24
CA GLU A 485 -20.52 51.90 -17.68
C GLU A 485 -20.07 53.33 -17.31
N ASN A 486 -18.96 53.81 -17.86
CA ASN A 486 -18.60 55.24 -17.81
C ASN A 486 -17.80 55.64 -19.06
N ARG A 487 -18.49 55.80 -20.18
CA ARG A 487 -18.08 56.66 -21.30
C ARG A 487 -19.27 57.34 -21.91
#